data_AF-A0A1H4FJM8-F1
#
_entry.id   AF-A0A1H4FJM8-F1
#
_cell.length_a   1.000
_cell.length_b   1.000
_cell.length_c   1.000
_cell.angle_alpha   90.00
_cell.angle_beta   90.00
_cell.angle_gamma   90.00
#
_symmetry.space_group_name_H-M   'P 1'
#
loop_
_entity.id
_entity.type
_entity.pdbx_description
1 polymer ?
#
loop_
_entity_poly.entity_id
_entity_poly.type
_entity_poly.pdbx_seq_one_letter_code
_entity_poly.pdbx_strand_id
1 'polypeptide(L)'
;MSIDRANYPGVPEDFPVTAALSAVAGAQPKMSLVEEGGEFYSPGTSPSEVIAAFQMCDDLVSQMVRYCQRKLATFEGNQEATVKAALKGLLAKRWCTDAQCVWIMRRVVDELQWSVGESVWGI
;
A
#
# COMPACT_ATOMS: atom_id res chain seq x y z
N MET A 1 5.62 -4.43 -17.52
CA MET A 1 4.24 -4.77 -17.92
C MET A 1 3.35 -3.63 -17.46
N SER A 2 2.60 -3.02 -18.37
CA SER A 2 1.60 -2.02 -17.98
C SER A 2 0.44 -2.76 -17.32
N ILE A 3 0.05 -2.33 -16.13
CA ILE A 3 -1.10 -2.89 -15.42
C ILE A 3 -2.36 -2.37 -16.11
N ASP A 4 -3.23 -3.25 -16.59
CA ASP A 4 -4.51 -2.83 -17.15
C ASP A 4 -5.45 -2.38 -16.03
N ARG A 5 -5.66 -1.06 -15.93
CA ARG A 5 -6.47 -0.46 -14.87
C ARG A 5 -7.97 -0.76 -15.04
N ALA A 6 -8.42 -1.17 -16.22
CA ALA A 6 -9.81 -1.59 -16.44
C ALA A 6 -10.21 -2.77 -15.56
N ASN A 7 -9.23 -3.59 -15.15
CA ASN A 7 -9.43 -4.77 -14.31
C ASN A 7 -9.65 -4.43 -12.82
N TYR A 8 -9.49 -3.17 -12.39
CA TYR A 8 -9.60 -2.77 -10.98
C TYR A 8 -10.60 -1.63 -10.77
N PRO A 9 -11.90 -1.83 -11.05
CA PRO A 9 -12.89 -0.78 -10.91
C PRO A 9 -12.94 -0.26 -9.46
N GLY A 10 -12.92 1.06 -9.30
CA GLY A 10 -12.98 1.73 -8.00
C GLY A 10 -11.65 1.80 -7.23
N VAL A 11 -10.57 1.18 -7.75
CA VAL A 11 -9.23 1.31 -7.18
C VAL A 11 -8.54 2.53 -7.79
N PRO A 12 -7.97 3.45 -6.97
CA PRO A 12 -7.24 4.63 -7.47
C PRO A 12 -6.07 4.27 -8.39
N GLU A 13 -5.81 5.11 -9.40
CA GLU A 13 -4.72 4.88 -10.39
C GLU A 13 -3.31 4.88 -9.78
N ASP A 14 -3.13 5.55 -8.65
CA ASP A 14 -1.88 5.63 -7.90
C ASP A 14 -1.72 4.48 -6.89
N PHE A 15 -2.74 3.65 -6.69
CA PHE A 15 -2.64 2.51 -5.79
C PHE A 15 -1.62 1.49 -6.32
N PRO A 16 -0.62 1.12 -5.51
CA PRO A 16 0.45 0.22 -5.93
C PRO A 16 -0.06 -1.23 -5.97
N VAL A 17 -0.02 -1.82 -7.16
CA VAL A 17 -0.31 -3.23 -7.40
C VAL A 17 1.03 -3.94 -7.58
N THR A 18 1.33 -4.90 -6.70
CA THR A 18 2.63 -5.59 -6.66
C THR A 18 2.42 -7.09 -6.82
N ALA A 19 3.01 -7.68 -7.84
CA ALA A 19 3.02 -9.12 -8.02
C ALA A 19 3.89 -9.79 -6.94
N ALA A 20 3.33 -10.80 -6.28
CA ALA A 20 4.08 -11.68 -5.40
C ALA A 20 4.88 -12.66 -6.27
N LEU A 21 6.20 -12.51 -6.26
CA LEU A 21 7.10 -13.46 -6.90
C LEU A 21 7.05 -14.79 -6.16
N SER A 22 6.80 -15.87 -6.88
CA SER A 22 6.85 -17.21 -6.35
C SER A 22 7.69 -18.13 -7.24
N ALA A 23 8.39 -19.06 -6.62
CA ALA A 23 9.10 -20.13 -7.29
C ALA A 23 8.61 -21.46 -6.72
N VAL A 24 8.21 -22.37 -7.61
CA VAL A 24 7.73 -23.70 -7.23
C VAL A 24 8.80 -24.72 -7.60
N ALA A 25 9.21 -25.54 -6.63
CA ALA A 25 10.21 -26.58 -6.85
C ALA A 25 9.76 -27.63 -7.89
N GLY A 26 10.70 -28.15 -8.67
CA GLY A 26 10.46 -29.20 -9.65
C GLY A 26 11.59 -29.32 -10.68
N ALA A 27 11.49 -30.34 -11.54
CA ALA A 27 12.46 -30.59 -12.61
C ALA A 27 12.45 -29.53 -13.73
N GLN A 28 11.38 -28.73 -13.82
CA GLN A 28 11.21 -27.67 -14.80
C GLN A 28 10.80 -26.37 -14.08
N PRO A 29 11.23 -25.20 -14.56
CA PRO A 29 10.74 -23.91 -14.07
C PRO A 29 9.21 -23.82 -14.20
N LYS A 30 8.55 -23.36 -13.14
CA LYS A 30 7.09 -23.17 -13.10
C LYS A 30 6.77 -21.78 -12.56
N MET A 31 5.67 -21.20 -13.05
CA MET A 31 5.11 -19.95 -12.59
C MET A 31 3.83 -20.23 -11.81
N SER A 32 3.61 -19.53 -10.69
CA SER A 32 2.29 -19.55 -10.04
C SER A 32 1.41 -18.49 -10.66
N LEU A 33 0.15 -18.82 -10.91
CA LEU A 33 -0.86 -17.93 -11.46
C LEU A 33 -2.14 -18.07 -10.63
N VAL A 34 -2.93 -17.00 -10.58
CA VAL A 34 -4.29 -16.98 -10.05
C VAL A 34 -5.24 -16.89 -11.23
N GLU A 35 -6.22 -17.78 -11.31
CA GLU A 35 -7.27 -17.73 -12.33
C GLU A 35 -8.48 -16.99 -11.77
N GLU A 36 -8.94 -15.97 -12.47
CA GLU A 36 -10.14 -15.22 -12.13
C GLU A 36 -10.86 -14.78 -13.40
N GLY A 37 -12.14 -15.13 -13.53
CA GLY A 37 -12.94 -14.75 -14.70
C GLY A 37 -12.44 -15.32 -16.03
N GLY A 38 -11.71 -16.45 -16.02
CA GLY A 38 -11.11 -17.02 -17.23
C GLY A 38 -9.79 -16.38 -17.66
N GLU A 39 -9.28 -15.42 -16.89
CA GLU A 39 -7.96 -14.81 -17.10
C GLU A 39 -6.97 -15.25 -16.02
N PHE A 40 -5.68 -15.22 -16.35
CA PHE A 40 -4.60 -15.62 -15.45
C PHE A 40 -3.74 -14.44 -15.03
N TYR A 41 -3.63 -14.24 -13.72
CA TYR A 41 -2.93 -13.14 -13.09
C TYR A 41 -1.71 -13.64 -12.34
N SER A 42 -0.71 -12.78 -12.16
CA SER A 42 0.32 -13.05 -11.16
C SER A 42 -0.30 -12.97 -9.76
N PRO A 43 0.10 -13.80 -8.79
CA PRO A 43 -0.40 -13.69 -7.42
C PRO A 43 -0.26 -12.26 -6.88
N GLY A 44 -1.29 -11.76 -6.21
CA GLY A 44 -1.38 -10.37 -5.74
C GLY A 44 -1.79 -9.34 -6.79
N THR A 45 -2.17 -9.77 -8.00
CA THR A 45 -2.58 -8.88 -9.10
C THR A 45 -3.94 -9.22 -9.72
N SER A 46 -4.62 -10.26 -9.24
CA SER A 46 -6.01 -10.52 -9.68
C SER A 46 -6.94 -9.40 -9.21
N PRO A 47 -8.06 -9.13 -9.91
CA PRO A 47 -9.00 -8.09 -9.54
C PRO A 47 -9.46 -8.19 -8.09
N SER A 48 -9.86 -9.38 -7.65
CA SER A 48 -10.34 -9.61 -6.28
C SER A 48 -9.24 -9.39 -5.23
N GLU A 49 -8.01 -9.84 -5.48
CA GLU A 49 -6.88 -9.60 -4.56
C GLU A 49 -6.57 -8.11 -4.43
N VAL A 50 -6.53 -7.38 -5.55
CA VAL A 50 -6.20 -5.95 -5.56
C VAL A 50 -7.30 -5.12 -4.90
N ILE A 51 -8.57 -5.41 -5.19
CA ILE A 51 -9.71 -4.71 -4.57
C ILE A 51 -9.72 -4.95 -3.05
N ALA A 52 -9.51 -6.19 -2.61
CA ALA A 52 -9.44 -6.51 -1.18
C ALA A 52 -8.26 -5.81 -0.49
N ALA A 53 -7.09 -5.79 -1.13
CA ALA A 53 -5.93 -5.08 -0.61
C ALA A 53 -6.17 -3.57 -0.52
N PHE A 54 -6.81 -2.98 -1.53
CA PHE A 54 -7.19 -1.57 -1.53
C PHE A 54 -8.16 -1.24 -0.38
N GLN A 55 -9.25 -1.98 -0.23
CA GLN A 55 -10.23 -1.76 0.84
C GLN A 55 -9.58 -1.82 2.23
N MET A 56 -8.71 -2.81 2.46
CA MET A 56 -7.96 -2.92 3.71
C MET A 56 -6.99 -1.74 3.93
N CYS A 57 -6.31 -1.28 2.88
CA CYS A 57 -5.43 -0.11 2.96
C CYS A 57 -6.23 1.18 3.22
N ASP A 58 -7.40 1.34 2.60
CA ASP A 58 -8.27 2.51 2.77
C ASP A 58 -8.83 2.59 4.21
N ASP A 59 -9.20 1.45 4.79
CA ASP A 59 -9.56 1.36 6.21
C ASP A 59 -8.38 1.73 7.13
N LEU A 60 -7.15 1.34 6.75
CA LEU A 60 -5.94 1.72 7.49
C LEU A 60 -5.66 3.23 7.39
N VAL A 61 -5.92 3.88 6.26
CA VAL A 61 -5.80 5.35 6.12
C VAL A 61 -6.64 6.03 7.20
N SER A 62 -7.92 5.65 7.34
CA SER A 62 -8.82 6.22 8.34
C SER A 62 -8.31 6.07 9.78
N GLN A 63 -7.70 4.93 10.11
CA GLN A 63 -7.10 4.69 11.42
C GLN A 63 -5.83 5.53 11.62
N MET A 64 -4.99 5.63 10.58
CA MET A 64 -3.72 6.33 10.61
C MET A 64 -3.89 7.85 10.68
N VAL A 65 -4.94 8.42 10.08
CA VAL A 65 -5.34 9.83 10.26
C VAL A 65 -5.51 10.15 11.74
N ARG A 66 -6.35 9.38 12.45
CA ARG A 66 -6.58 9.57 13.89
C ARG A 66 -5.32 9.34 14.72
N TYR A 67 -4.49 8.37 14.33
CA TYR A 67 -3.24 8.08 15.00
C TYR A 67 -2.25 9.26 14.87
N CYS A 68 -2.06 9.78 13.66
CA CYS A 68 -1.13 10.88 13.40
C CYS A 68 -1.55 12.17 14.10
N GLN A 69 -2.85 12.50 14.11
CA GLN A 69 -3.36 13.66 14.87
C GLN A 69 -3.00 13.59 16.36
N ARG A 70 -3.18 12.42 17.00
CA ARG A 70 -2.81 12.24 18.42
C ARG A 70 -1.30 12.31 18.62
N LYS A 71 -0.54 11.67 17.71
CA LYS A 71 0.92 11.56 17.81
C LYS A 71 1.63 12.90 17.55
N LEU A 72 0.99 13.82 16.84
CA LEU A 72 1.52 15.13 16.52
C LEU A 72 1.97 15.90 17.78
N ALA A 73 1.22 15.78 18.88
CA ALA A 73 1.57 16.41 20.16
C ALA A 73 2.89 15.87 20.76
N THR A 74 3.21 14.59 20.54
CA THR A 74 4.48 13.99 20.98
C THR A 74 5.68 14.55 20.22
N PHE A 75 5.46 15.12 19.04
CA PHE A 75 6.49 15.74 18.21
C PHE A 75 6.37 17.27 18.18
N GLU A 76 5.73 17.88 19.19
CA GLU A 76 5.63 19.34 19.33
C GLU A 76 5.03 20.03 18.09
N GLY A 77 4.12 19.36 17.37
CA GLY A 77 3.53 19.91 16.13
C GLY A 77 4.32 19.63 14.85
N ASN A 78 5.45 18.91 14.91
CA ASN A 78 6.24 18.58 13.73
C ASN A 78 5.58 17.47 12.90
N GLN A 79 4.98 17.86 11.77
CA GLN A 79 4.28 16.97 10.84
C GLN A 79 5.23 15.94 10.21
N GLU A 80 6.40 16.35 9.72
CA GLU A 80 7.35 15.46 9.06
C GLU A 80 7.87 14.37 10.01
N ALA A 81 8.24 14.74 11.24
CA ALA A 81 8.68 13.80 12.25
C ALA A 81 7.57 12.80 12.61
N THR A 82 6.33 13.28 12.69
CA THR A 82 5.14 12.46 12.95
C THR A 82 4.91 11.45 11.83
N VAL A 83 4.90 11.89 10.58
CA VAL A 83 4.69 11.05 9.39
C VAL A 83 5.82 10.03 9.26
N LYS A 84 7.08 10.44 9.43
CA LYS A 84 8.24 9.53 9.37
C LYS A 84 8.16 8.45 10.44
N ALA A 85 7.79 8.82 11.67
CA ALA A 85 7.64 7.85 12.76
C ALA A 85 6.42 6.93 12.57
N ALA A 86 5.35 7.41 11.96
CA ALA A 86 4.17 6.62 11.63
C ALA A 86 4.46 5.62 10.50
N LEU A 87 5.08 6.07 9.40
CA LEU A 87 5.49 5.24 8.27
C LEU A 87 6.45 4.13 8.72
N LYS A 88 7.47 4.47 9.52
CA LYS A 88 8.38 3.47 10.12
C LYS A 88 7.64 2.42 10.94
N GLY A 89 6.63 2.85 11.71
CA GLY A 89 5.80 1.94 12.50
C GLY A 89 4.97 1.01 11.62
N LEU A 90 4.40 1.51 10.54
CA LEU A 90 3.59 0.75 9.58
C LEU A 90 4.43 -0.29 8.83
N LEU A 91 5.60 0.11 8.32
CA LEU A 91 6.56 -0.79 7.66
C LEU A 91 7.00 -1.94 8.58
N ALA A 92 7.24 -1.65 9.87
CA ALA A 92 7.64 -2.66 10.84
C ALA A 92 6.56 -3.74 11.11
N LYS A 93 5.28 -3.44 10.83
CA LYS A 93 4.19 -4.41 11.01
C LYS A 93 4.07 -5.43 9.89
N ARG A 94 4.55 -5.10 8.69
CA ARG A 94 4.48 -5.97 7.49
C ARG A 94 3.06 -6.44 7.16
N TRP A 95 2.05 -5.62 7.43
CA TRP A 95 0.65 -5.89 7.04
C TRP A 95 0.39 -5.63 5.56
N CYS A 96 1.14 -4.70 4.98
CA CYS A 96 1.06 -4.30 3.58
C CYS A 96 2.47 -4.32 2.97
N THR A 97 2.56 -4.23 1.65
CA THR A 97 3.85 -3.99 0.98
C THR A 97 4.40 -2.60 1.33
N ASP A 98 5.70 -2.39 1.15
CA ASP A 98 6.36 -1.10 1.39
C ASP A 98 5.73 0.02 0.54
N ALA A 99 5.42 -0.25 -0.73
CA ALA A 99 4.75 0.68 -1.62
C ALA A 99 3.34 1.05 -1.11
N GLN A 100 2.57 0.06 -0.63
CA GLN A 100 1.26 0.31 -0.03
C GLN A 100 1.37 1.11 1.27
N CYS A 101 2.40 0.88 2.09
CA CYS A 101 2.63 1.65 3.31
C CYS A 101 2.89 3.13 3.00
N VAL A 102 3.68 3.42 1.96
CA VAL A 102 3.90 4.79 1.48
C VAL A 102 2.60 5.38 0.92
N TRP A 103 1.85 4.61 0.12
CA TRP A 103 0.55 5.06 -0.41
C TRP A 103 -0.43 5.44 0.71
N ILE A 104 -0.56 4.60 1.74
CA ILE A 104 -1.39 4.88 2.93
C ILE A 104 -0.97 6.20 3.56
N MET A 105 0.33 6.39 3.80
CA MET A 105 0.81 7.58 4.50
C MET A 105 0.74 8.87 3.65
N ARG A 106 0.84 8.77 2.32
CA ARG A 106 0.55 9.90 1.42
C ARG A 106 -0.91 10.33 1.51
N ARG A 107 -1.84 9.37 1.42
CA ARG A 107 -3.28 9.62 1.64
C ARG A 107 -3.55 10.26 3.00
N VAL A 108 -2.92 9.77 4.06
CA VAL A 108 -3.05 10.36 5.42
C VAL A 108 -2.60 11.83 5.44
N VAL A 109 -1.50 12.17 4.77
CA VAL A 109 -1.02 13.56 4.68
C VAL A 109 -2.02 14.43 3.93
N ASP A 110 -2.57 13.93 2.82
CA ASP A 110 -3.56 14.65 2.02
C ASP A 110 -4.85 14.91 2.82
N GLU A 111 -5.39 13.88 3.48
CA GLU A 111 -6.60 13.96 4.33
C GLU A 111 -6.42 14.92 5.52
N LEU A 112 -5.21 14.98 6.07
CA LEU A 112 -4.87 15.90 7.15
C LEU A 112 -4.48 17.31 6.66
N GLN A 113 -4.37 17.49 5.34
CA GLN A 113 -3.88 18.72 4.70
C GLN A 113 -2.50 19.15 5.23
N TRP A 114 -1.63 18.18 5.48
CA TRP A 114 -0.27 18.42 5.96
C TRP A 114 0.69 18.68 4.80
N SER A 115 1.76 19.43 5.05
CA SER A 115 2.80 19.72 4.07
C SER A 115 4.11 19.10 4.54
N VAL A 116 4.53 18.03 3.88
CA VAL A 116 5.77 17.30 4.18
C VAL A 116 6.65 17.19 2.94
N GLY A 117 7.98 17.26 3.11
CA GLY A 117 8.92 17.09 2.02
C GLY A 117 9.03 15.64 1.52
N GLU A 118 9.48 15.47 0.27
CA GLU A 118 9.62 14.16 -0.37
C GLU A 118 10.60 13.22 0.36
N SER A 119 11.56 13.81 1.12
CA SER A 119 12.51 13.08 1.95
C SER A 119 11.87 12.23 3.05
N VAL A 120 10.61 12.48 3.41
CA VAL A 120 9.87 11.70 4.41
C VAL A 120 9.52 10.30 3.89
N TRP A 121 9.42 10.12 2.57
CA TRP A 121 9.02 8.87 1.93
C TRP A 121 10.17 7.90 1.65
N GLY A 122 11.41 8.32 1.89
CA GLY A 122 12.58 7.45 1.71
C GLY A 122 12.53 6.27 2.67
N ILE A 123 12.37 5.06 2.12
CA ILE A 123 12.41 3.77 2.82
C ILE A 123 13.84 3.26 2.90
#